data_AF-A0A1G8F218-F1
#
_entry.id   AF-A0A1G8F218-F1
#
_cell.length_a   1.000
_cell.length_b   1.000
_cell.length_c   1.000
_cell.angle_alpha   90.00
_cell.angle_beta   90.00
_cell.angle_gamma   90.00
#
_symmetry.space_group_name_H-M   'P 1'
#
loop_
_entity.id
_entity.type
_entity.pdbx_description
1 polymer ?
#
loop_
_entity_poly.entity_id
_entity_poly.type
_entity_poly.pdbx_seq_one_letter_code
_entity_poly.pdbx_strand_id
1 'polypeptide(L)'
;MKRIKLTGIALLLIVAGCATSKITSSWKAKNAAPHKYNKILVLGLVRAADRTLQENMENHMAGDLKARGYNAVASMQEYGPKAFDKMDEQTAMSKIKNDGIDAVITIVMLDKEKEKSYVPGHIYYYSPYSYYYNHFWGTIQQYPAAFMSPVTM
;
A
#
# COMPACT_ATOMS: atom_id res chain seq x y z
N MET A 1 -22.63 -14.15 36.66
CA MET A 1 -23.48 -13.75 35.51
C MET A 1 -23.03 -12.49 34.75
N LYS A 2 -22.33 -11.50 35.36
CA LYS A 2 -21.86 -10.29 34.66
C LYS A 2 -20.68 -10.51 33.69
N ARG A 3 -19.82 -11.50 33.95
CA ARG A 3 -18.63 -11.78 33.10
C ARG A 3 -18.97 -12.34 31.72
N ILE A 4 -20.05 -13.13 31.62
CA ILE A 4 -20.54 -13.72 30.35
C ILE A 4 -21.07 -12.62 29.41
N LYS A 5 -21.69 -11.57 29.96
CA LYS A 5 -22.16 -10.42 29.18
C LYS A 5 -21.01 -9.57 28.61
N LEU A 6 -19.89 -9.45 29.33
CA LEU A 6 -18.70 -8.74 28.85
C LEU A 6 -17.99 -9.50 27.72
N THR A 7 -17.88 -10.82 27.80
CA THR A 7 -17.30 -11.66 26.73
C THR A 7 -18.13 -11.62 25.44
N GLY A 8 -19.46 -11.53 25.53
CA GLY A 8 -20.33 -11.39 24.36
C GLY A 8 -20.12 -10.07 23.60
N ILE A 9 -19.88 -8.97 24.33
CA ILE A 9 -19.61 -7.65 23.74
C ILE A 9 -18.24 -7.62 23.06
N ALA A 10 -17.22 -8.25 23.66
CA ALA A 10 -15.89 -8.36 23.07
C ALA A 10 -15.89 -9.15 21.75
N LEU A 11 -16.66 -10.25 21.68
CA LEU A 11 -16.82 -11.03 20.46
C LEU A 11 -17.53 -10.24 19.35
N LEU A 12 -18.49 -9.40 19.72
CA LEU A 12 -19.23 -8.54 18.78
C LEU A 12 -18.36 -7.44 18.16
N LEU A 13 -17.37 -6.93 18.91
CA LEU A 13 -16.43 -5.91 18.42
C LEU A 13 -15.43 -6.47 17.38
N ILE A 14 -15.13 -7.77 17.43
CA ILE A 14 -14.20 -8.41 16.48
C ILE A 14 -14.81 -8.50 15.06
N VAL A 15 -16.14 -8.57 14.95
CA VAL A 15 -16.83 -8.71 13.65
C VAL A 15 -17.06 -7.37 12.93
N ALA A 16 -16.86 -6.24 13.63
CA ALA A 16 -17.11 -4.91 13.08
C ALA A 16 -16.01 -4.38 12.13
N GLY A 17 -14.86 -5.08 12.03
CA GLY A 17 -13.70 -4.64 11.24
C GLY A 17 -13.71 -5.05 9.76
N CYS A 18 -14.83 -5.56 9.23
CA CYS A 18 -14.88 -6.04 7.85
C CYS A 18 -14.92 -4.85 6.86
N ALA A 19 -13.75 -4.39 6.41
CA ALA A 19 -13.65 -3.41 5.33
C ALA A 19 -14.07 -4.07 4.00
N THR A 20 -15.07 -3.49 3.34
CA THR A 20 -15.57 -3.98 2.05
C THR A 20 -15.03 -3.12 0.90
N SER A 21 -14.40 -3.76 -0.08
CA SER A 21 -14.04 -3.10 -1.34
C SER A 21 -15.30 -2.89 -2.18
N LYS A 22 -15.61 -1.65 -2.52
CA LYS A 22 -16.78 -1.30 -3.33
C LYS A 22 -16.38 -1.10 -4.78
N ILE A 23 -17.12 -1.72 -5.71
CA ILE A 23 -17.02 -1.43 -7.14
C ILE A 23 -17.70 -0.08 -7.36
N THR A 24 -16.93 0.93 -7.78
CA THR A 24 -17.44 2.30 -8.01
C THR A 24 -18.15 2.43 -9.35
N SER A 25 -17.66 1.73 -10.38
CA SER A 25 -18.26 1.67 -11.71
C SER A 25 -17.74 0.45 -12.47
N SER A 26 -18.56 -0.13 -13.34
CA SER A 26 -18.17 -1.20 -14.24
C SER A 26 -18.79 -1.00 -15.61
N TRP A 27 -17.98 -1.13 -16.66
CA TRP A 27 -18.43 -1.06 -18.03
C TRP A 27 -18.00 -2.32 -18.79
N LYS A 28 -18.88 -2.85 -19.64
CA LYS A 28 -18.63 -3.99 -20.53
C LYS A 28 -19.29 -3.72 -21.88
N ALA A 29 -18.62 -4.08 -22.97
CA ALA A 29 -19.19 -3.99 -24.31
C ALA A 29 -20.40 -4.94 -24.47
N LYS A 30 -21.45 -4.49 -25.18
CA LYS A 30 -22.71 -5.23 -25.35
C LYS A 30 -22.56 -6.65 -25.93
N ASN A 31 -21.51 -6.90 -26.71
CA ASN A 31 -21.26 -8.17 -27.42
C ASN A 31 -19.96 -8.86 -26.95
N ALA A 32 -19.53 -8.66 -25.71
CA ALA A 32 -18.34 -9.32 -25.18
C ALA A 32 -18.61 -10.83 -24.96
N ALA A 33 -18.13 -11.67 -25.88
CA ALA A 33 -18.18 -13.12 -25.75
C ALA A 33 -17.13 -13.62 -24.74
N PRO A 34 -17.37 -14.76 -24.06
CA PRO A 34 -16.33 -15.42 -23.27
C PRO A 34 -15.13 -15.75 -24.16
N HIS A 35 -13.96 -15.20 -23.82
CA HIS A 35 -12.72 -15.46 -24.52
C HIS A 35 -11.74 -16.14 -23.56
N LYS A 36 -11.00 -17.12 -24.08
CA LYS A 36 -9.93 -17.78 -23.33
C LYS A 36 -8.62 -17.08 -23.66
N TYR A 37 -8.05 -16.43 -22.66
CA TYR A 37 -6.75 -15.78 -22.76
C TYR A 37 -5.62 -16.76 -22.44
N ASN A 38 -4.55 -16.70 -23.22
CA ASN A 38 -3.36 -17.53 -23.17
C ASN A 38 -2.24 -16.85 -22.38
N LYS A 39 -2.07 -15.52 -22.48
CA LYS A 39 -1.06 -14.77 -21.75
C LYS A 39 -1.55 -13.34 -21.48
N ILE A 40 -1.75 -13.05 -20.20
CA ILE A 40 -2.25 -11.77 -19.72
C ILE A 40 -1.08 -10.91 -19.24
N LEU A 41 -0.98 -9.68 -19.73
CA LEU A 41 -0.04 -8.69 -19.23
C LEU A 41 -0.71 -7.82 -18.17
N VAL A 42 -0.05 -7.65 -17.03
CA VAL A 42 -0.44 -6.68 -16.01
C VAL A 42 0.44 -5.44 -16.14
N LEU A 43 -0.18 -4.29 -16.44
CA LEU A 43 0.48 -3.00 -16.65
C LEU A 43 0.02 -1.98 -15.60
N GLY A 44 0.93 -1.56 -14.73
CA GLY A 44 0.69 -0.50 -13.76
C GLY A 44 0.99 0.88 -14.33
N LEU A 45 0.00 1.78 -14.35
CA LEU A 45 0.24 3.19 -14.63
C LEU A 45 0.50 3.91 -13.31
N VAL A 46 1.78 4.00 -12.96
CA VAL A 46 2.27 4.67 -11.76
C VAL A 46 3.26 5.74 -12.18
N ARG A 47 3.37 6.82 -11.40
CA ARG A 47 4.37 7.86 -11.64
C ARG A 47 5.77 7.24 -11.61
N ALA A 48 6.66 7.72 -12.48
CA ALA A 48 8.00 7.15 -12.64
C ALA A 48 8.87 7.17 -11.37
N ALA A 49 8.51 8.01 -10.38
CA ALA A 49 9.19 8.06 -9.08
C ALA A 49 8.92 6.83 -8.20
N ASP A 50 7.81 6.11 -8.42
CA ASP A 50 7.34 5.05 -7.53
C ASP A 50 7.43 3.67 -8.21
N ARG A 51 8.61 3.32 -8.74
CA ARG A 51 8.82 2.05 -9.47
C ARG A 51 8.61 0.81 -8.61
N THR A 52 9.04 0.84 -7.36
CA THR A 52 8.81 -0.27 -6.41
C THR A 52 7.32 -0.49 -6.16
N LEU A 53 6.52 0.59 -6.15
CA LEU A 53 5.09 0.47 -6.00
C LEU A 53 4.45 -0.18 -7.24
N GLN A 54 4.86 0.27 -8.43
CA GLN A 54 4.42 -0.33 -9.69
C GLN A 54 4.71 -1.83 -9.72
N GLU A 55 5.95 -2.22 -9.43
CA GLU A 55 6.38 -3.61 -9.40
C GLU A 55 5.57 -4.44 -8.40
N ASN A 56 5.39 -3.96 -7.16
CA ASN A 56 4.61 -4.66 -6.16
C ASN A 56 3.14 -4.84 -6.56
N MET A 57 2.52 -3.80 -7.13
CA MET A 57 1.13 -3.87 -7.61
C MET A 57 0.97 -4.86 -8.77
N GLU A 58 1.87 -4.81 -9.75
CA GLU A 58 1.85 -5.71 -10.90
C GLU A 58 2.10 -7.16 -10.48
N ASN A 59 3.08 -7.39 -9.61
CA ASN A 59 3.43 -8.72 -9.11
C ASN A 59 2.29 -9.33 -8.29
N HIS A 60 1.64 -8.53 -7.43
CA HIS A 60 0.51 -9.00 -6.63
C HIS A 60 -0.66 -9.40 -7.52
N MET A 61 -1.06 -8.55 -8.46
CA MET A 61 -2.16 -8.83 -9.39
C MET A 61 -1.84 -10.02 -10.30
N ALA A 62 -0.61 -10.11 -10.84
CA ALA A 62 -0.19 -11.26 -11.64
C ALA A 62 -0.19 -12.55 -10.80
N GLY A 63 0.22 -12.48 -9.54
CA GLY A 63 0.15 -13.60 -8.58
C GLY A 63 -1.28 -14.08 -8.36
N ASP A 64 -2.21 -13.16 -8.11
CA ASP A 64 -3.64 -13.47 -7.92
C ASP A 64 -4.26 -14.13 -9.15
N LEU A 65 -3.88 -13.67 -10.35
CA LEU A 65 -4.32 -14.27 -11.62
C LEU A 65 -3.75 -15.68 -11.80
N LYS A 66 -2.47 -15.89 -11.50
CA LYS A 66 -1.83 -17.21 -11.52
C LYS A 66 -2.49 -18.18 -10.54
N ALA A 67 -2.79 -17.73 -9.32
CA ALA A 67 -3.50 -18.53 -8.33
C ALA A 67 -4.90 -18.97 -8.79
N ARG A 68 -5.52 -18.22 -9.70
CA ARG A 68 -6.81 -18.56 -10.34
C ARG A 68 -6.67 -19.41 -11.61
N GLY A 69 -5.46 -19.80 -11.99
CA GLY A 69 -5.18 -20.64 -13.16
C GLY A 69 -4.95 -19.88 -14.47
N TYR A 70 -4.78 -18.56 -14.42
CA TYR A 70 -4.42 -17.76 -15.60
C TYR A 70 -2.91 -17.63 -15.74
N ASN A 71 -2.42 -17.64 -16.98
CA ASN A 71 -1.04 -17.28 -17.26
C ASN A 71 -0.93 -15.74 -17.34
N ALA A 72 -0.43 -15.12 -16.27
CA ALA A 72 -0.25 -13.68 -16.19
C ALA A 72 1.21 -13.28 -15.96
N VAL A 73 1.65 -12.16 -16.53
CA VAL A 73 3.02 -11.62 -16.35
C VAL A 73 2.97 -10.14 -15.99
N ALA A 74 3.90 -9.70 -15.15
CA ALA A 74 4.06 -8.29 -14.79
C ALA A 74 4.87 -7.55 -15.87
N SER A 75 4.45 -6.34 -16.24
CA SER A 75 5.14 -5.55 -17.26
C SER A 75 6.56 -5.16 -16.84
N MET A 76 6.77 -4.87 -15.56
CA MET A 76 8.10 -4.57 -15.00
C MET A 76 9.04 -5.77 -15.09
N GLN A 77 8.53 -6.99 -14.98
CA GLN A 77 9.33 -8.21 -15.10
C GLN A 77 9.65 -8.54 -16.55
N GLU A 78 8.65 -8.45 -17.44
CA GLU A 78 8.80 -8.84 -18.85
C GLU A 78 9.62 -7.81 -19.64
N TYR A 79 9.41 -6.52 -19.36
CA TYR A 79 9.89 -5.44 -20.21
C TYR A 79 10.82 -4.46 -19.50
N GLY A 80 10.70 -4.33 -18.18
CA GLY A 80 11.49 -3.40 -17.38
C GLY A 80 10.93 -1.97 -17.34
N PRO A 81 11.50 -1.10 -16.49
CA PRO A 81 10.92 0.20 -16.11
C PRO A 81 10.84 1.25 -17.22
N LYS A 82 11.56 1.06 -18.32
CA LYS A 82 11.67 2.03 -19.43
C LYS A 82 11.19 1.48 -20.76
N ALA A 83 10.55 0.32 -20.77
CA ALA A 83 10.30 -0.40 -22.01
C ALA A 83 9.34 0.29 -22.97
N PHE A 84 8.45 1.11 -22.40
CA PHE A 84 7.46 1.89 -23.13
C PHE A 84 7.79 3.39 -23.11
N ASP A 85 8.95 3.78 -22.58
CA ASP A 85 9.39 5.18 -22.60
C ASP A 85 9.71 5.58 -24.05
N LYS A 86 9.09 6.67 -24.52
CA LYS A 86 9.31 7.23 -25.87
C LYS A 86 8.99 6.25 -27.01
N MET A 87 8.13 5.25 -26.75
CA MET A 87 7.67 4.31 -27.77
C MET A 87 6.33 4.79 -28.33
N ASP A 88 6.20 4.77 -29.65
CA ASP A 88 4.92 5.04 -30.31
C ASP A 88 3.91 3.92 -30.01
N GLU A 89 2.63 4.27 -29.96
CA GLU A 89 1.54 3.34 -29.62
C GLU A 89 1.55 2.10 -30.53
N GLN A 90 1.69 2.28 -31.85
CA GLN A 90 1.74 1.13 -32.77
C GLN A 90 2.92 0.20 -32.50
N THR A 91 4.07 0.76 -32.13
CA THR A 91 5.28 -0.01 -31.83
C THR A 91 5.11 -0.79 -30.52
N ALA A 92 4.54 -0.16 -29.48
CA ALA A 92 4.24 -0.82 -28.22
C ALA A 92 3.22 -1.95 -28.40
N MET A 93 2.15 -1.71 -29.15
CA MET A 93 1.12 -2.71 -29.44
C MET A 93 1.67 -3.87 -30.26
N SER A 94 2.54 -3.60 -31.22
CA SER A 94 3.17 -4.65 -32.03
C SER A 94 4.10 -5.51 -31.18
N LYS A 95 4.88 -4.90 -30.29
CA LYS A 95 5.75 -5.61 -29.34
C LYS A 95 4.93 -6.57 -28.45
N ILE A 96 3.91 -6.04 -27.79
CA ILE A 96 3.02 -6.82 -26.90
C ILE A 96 2.41 -8.01 -27.65
N LYS A 97 1.91 -7.80 -28.88
CA LYS A 97 1.33 -8.87 -29.71
C LYS A 97 2.37 -9.92 -30.11
N ASN A 98 3.57 -9.49 -30.49
CA ASN A 98 4.67 -10.40 -30.88
C ASN A 98 5.13 -11.28 -29.72
N ASP A 99 5.02 -10.78 -28.49
CA ASP A 99 5.37 -11.51 -27.27
C ASP A 99 4.27 -12.48 -26.80
N GLY A 100 3.26 -12.69 -27.66
CA GLY A 100 2.18 -13.67 -27.48
C GLY A 100 1.13 -13.25 -26.46
N ILE A 101 1.04 -11.96 -26.14
CA ILE A 101 0.11 -11.41 -25.16
C ILE A 101 -1.22 -11.11 -25.85
N ASP A 102 -2.30 -11.69 -25.31
CA ASP A 102 -3.65 -11.58 -25.88
C ASP A 102 -4.64 -10.80 -25.00
N ALA A 103 -4.25 -10.47 -23.77
CA ALA A 103 -4.97 -9.54 -22.91
C ALA A 103 -4.02 -8.64 -22.14
N VAL A 104 -4.44 -7.39 -21.94
CA VAL A 104 -3.73 -6.41 -21.10
C VAL A 104 -4.70 -5.93 -20.02
N ILE A 105 -4.25 -6.03 -18.76
CA ILE A 105 -4.92 -5.49 -17.59
C ILE A 105 -4.13 -4.28 -17.12
N THR A 106 -4.78 -3.13 -17.09
CA THR A 106 -4.17 -1.89 -16.62
C THR A 106 -4.63 -1.57 -15.20
N ILE A 107 -3.70 -1.29 -14.31
CA ILE A 107 -3.97 -0.90 -12.92
C ILE A 107 -3.42 0.50 -12.63
N VAL A 108 -4.20 1.33 -11.94
CA VAL A 108 -3.82 2.70 -11.59
C VAL A 108 -4.03 2.92 -10.10
N MET A 109 -3.10 3.63 -9.45
CA MET A 109 -3.29 4.08 -8.08
C MET A 109 -4.04 5.41 -8.10
N LEU A 110 -5.28 5.42 -7.60
CA LEU A 110 -6.10 6.63 -7.52
C LEU A 110 -5.70 7.49 -6.32
N ASP A 111 -5.60 6.88 -5.14
CA ASP A 111 -5.20 7.55 -3.92
C ASP A 111 -4.58 6.55 -2.93
N LYS A 112 -3.67 7.04 -2.10
CA LYS A 112 -3.06 6.30 -0.98
C LYS A 112 -3.21 7.18 0.25
N GLU A 113 -4.33 7.02 0.97
CA GLU A 113 -4.47 7.62 2.30
C GLU A 113 -3.31 7.14 3.17
N LYS A 114 -2.38 8.05 3.49
CA LYS A 114 -1.29 7.78 4.43
C LYS A 114 -1.89 7.88 5.83
N GLU A 115 -2.38 6.78 6.37
CA GLU A 115 -2.68 6.70 7.80
C GLU A 115 -1.36 6.73 8.57
N LYS A 116 -0.92 7.93 8.96
CA LYS A 116 0.23 8.10 9.86
C LYS A 116 -0.23 7.71 11.25
N SER A 117 -0.10 6.43 11.59
CA SER A 117 -0.22 6.00 12.99
C SER A 117 0.98 6.55 13.76
N TYR A 118 0.80 7.71 14.39
CA TYR A 118 1.75 8.23 15.36
C TYR A 118 1.66 7.35 16.61
N VAL A 119 2.61 6.44 16.76
CA VAL A 119 2.76 5.69 18.01
C VAL A 119 3.61 6.56 18.94
N PRO A 120 3.04 7.20 19.98
CA PRO A 120 3.85 7.93 20.95
C PRO A 120 4.87 6.96 21.55
N GLY A 121 6.15 7.29 21.43
CA GLY A 121 7.22 6.50 22.03
C GLY A 121 7.00 6.42 23.54
N HIS A 122 6.82 5.21 24.07
CA HIS A 122 6.78 4.99 25.51
C HIS A 122 8.15 5.33 26.08
N ILE A 123 8.24 6.45 26.81
CA ILE A 123 9.42 6.80 27.58
C ILE A 123 9.45 5.84 28.77
N TYR A 124 10.29 4.81 28.71
CA TYR A 124 10.61 3.97 29.86
C TYR A 124 11.38 4.83 30.87
N TYR A 125 10.66 5.39 31.86
CA TYR A 125 11.30 5.87 33.08
C TYR A 125 11.83 4.66 33.86
N TYR A 126 13.08 4.30 33.60
CA TYR A 126 13.85 3.48 34.52
C TYR A 126 14.05 4.30 35.79
N SER A 127 13.25 4.03 36.81
CA SER A 127 13.48 4.51 38.17
C SER A 127 14.18 3.41 38.96
N PRO A 128 15.50 3.49 39.17
CA PRO A 128 16.14 2.68 40.19
C PRO A 128 16.02 3.43 41.52
N TYR A 129 15.17 2.88 42.38
CA TYR A 129 15.21 3.13 43.82
C TYR A 129 16.62 2.78 44.35
N SER A 130 17.08 3.52 45.37
CA SER A 130 18.39 3.45 46.06
C SER A 130 19.51 4.25 45.38
N TYR A 131 20.33 5.10 46.02
CA TYR A 131 20.86 5.08 47.38
C TYR A 131 21.53 6.47 47.66
N TYR A 132 21.34 7.02 48.87
CA TYR A 132 22.31 7.85 49.63
C TYR A 132 22.84 9.21 49.12
N TYR A 133 22.63 10.21 49.98
CA TYR A 133 23.58 11.28 50.39
C TYR A 133 23.91 12.48 49.45
N ASN A 134 23.29 13.61 49.78
CA ASN A 134 23.93 14.89 50.16
C ASN A 134 25.03 15.53 49.26
N HIS A 135 24.62 16.42 48.35
CA HIS A 135 25.38 17.62 47.91
C HIS A 135 24.41 18.57 47.18
N PHE A 136 23.82 19.59 47.81
CA PHE A 136 24.37 20.93 48.12
C PHE A 136 25.11 21.61 46.93
N TRP A 137 24.32 22.41 46.19
CA TRP A 137 24.66 23.53 45.27
C TRP A 137 25.46 23.25 43.99
N GLY A 138 24.88 23.68 42.85
CA GLY A 138 25.64 23.75 41.60
C GLY A 138 24.81 24.02 40.35
N THR A 139 24.56 25.31 40.11
CA THR A 139 24.30 25.92 38.78
C THR A 139 23.02 25.58 38.02
N ILE A 140 22.12 26.56 38.05
CA ILE A 140 21.20 26.92 36.99
C ILE A 140 22.00 27.20 35.70
N GLN A 141 21.77 26.41 34.66
CA GLN A 141 21.95 26.79 33.25
C GLN A 141 20.76 26.18 32.51
N GLN A 142 19.64 26.89 32.37
CA GLN A 142 19.39 27.88 31.32
C GLN A 142 19.65 27.31 29.92
N TYR A 143 18.69 26.51 29.44
CA TYR A 143 18.39 26.46 28.01
C TYR A 143 17.11 27.27 27.78
N PRO A 144 17.14 28.34 26.98
CA PRO A 144 15.96 29.11 26.68
C PRO A 144 15.00 28.25 25.84
N ALA A 145 13.78 28.11 26.37
CA ALA A 145 12.59 27.82 25.60
C ALA A 145 12.45 28.87 24.49
N ALA A 146 12.84 28.52 23.27
CA ALA A 146 12.51 29.28 22.08
C ALA A 146 12.66 28.39 20.85
N PHE A 147 11.61 27.66 20.50
CA PHE A 147 11.07 27.57 19.13
C PHE A 147 9.73 26.81 19.23
N MET A 148 8.81 27.40 20.00
CA MET A 148 7.40 27.30 19.69
C MET A 148 7.16 28.20 18.47
N SER A 149 6.81 27.62 17.34
CA SER A 149 5.95 28.30 16.37
C SER A 149 4.69 27.45 16.20
N PRO A 150 3.52 27.94 16.63
CA PRO A 150 2.26 27.22 16.53
C PRO A 150 1.67 27.31 15.11
N VAL A 151 1.08 26.20 14.67
CA VAL A 151 -0.26 26.04 14.08
C VAL A 151 -0.91 27.26 13.40
N THR A 152 -1.40 27.00 12.17
CA THR A 152 -2.51 27.65 11.40
C THR A 152 -2.35 29.07 10.89
N MET A 153 -2.42 29.20 9.56
CA MET A 153 -3.59 29.78 8.87
C MET A 153 -3.88 28.95 7.61
#